data_AF-A0AAW5N479-F1
#
_entry.id   AF-A0AAW5N479-F1
#
_cell.length_a   1.000
_cell.length_b   1.000
_cell.length_c   1.000
_cell.angle_alpha   90.00
_cell.angle_beta   90.00
_cell.angle_gamma   90.00
#
_symmetry.space_group_name_H-M   'P 1'
#
loop_
_entity.id
_entity.type
_entity.pdbx_description
1 polymer ?
#
loop_
_entity_poly.entity_id
_entity_poly.type
_entity_poly.pdbx_seq_one_letter_code
_entity_poly.pdbx_strand_id
1 'polypeptide(L)'
;ANYRSEHLWIVARDGVEVPVSLVYHRKHFRKGHNPLLVYGYGSYGASIDADFSFSRLSLLDRGFVYAIVHVRGGGELGQQWY
;
A
#
# COMPACT_ATOMS: atom_id res chain seq x y z
N ALA A 1 -14.96 13.13 3.98
CA ALA A 1 -13.54 12.80 4.22
C ALA A 1 -12.70 13.12 2.99
N ASN A 2 -11.57 13.82 3.17
CA ASN A 2 -10.67 14.30 2.09
C ASN A 2 -9.81 13.19 1.47
N TYR A 3 -9.56 12.12 2.23
CA TYR A 3 -8.74 10.99 1.80
C TYR A 3 -9.62 9.78 1.48
N ARG A 4 -9.09 8.88 0.66
CA ARG A 4 -9.69 7.58 0.36
C ARG A 4 -8.64 6.49 0.54
N SER A 5 -9.03 5.43 1.23
CA SER A 5 -8.28 4.18 1.31
C SER A 5 -8.96 3.12 0.46
N GLU A 6 -8.16 2.23 -0.13
CA GLU A 6 -8.61 1.09 -0.91
C GLU A 6 -7.75 -0.12 -0.57
N HIS A 7 -8.35 -1.30 -0.65
CA HIS A 7 -7.64 -2.56 -0.59
C HIS A 7 -7.75 -3.22 -1.96
N LEU A 8 -6.61 -3.52 -2.57
CA LEU A 8 -6.49 -4.03 -3.92
C LEU A 8 -5.73 -5.35 -3.89
N TRP A 9 -5.98 -6.20 -4.88
CA TRP A 9 -5.17 -7.38 -5.16
C TRP A 9 -4.45 -7.15 -6.48
N ILE A 10 -3.14 -7.36 -6.49
CA ILE A 10 -2.29 -7.19 -7.68
C ILE A 10 -1.64 -8.52 -7.99
N VAL A 11 -1.78 -8.97 -9.23
CA VAL A 11 -1.11 -10.18 -9.72
C VAL A 11 0.37 -9.90 -9.91
N ALA A 12 1.22 -10.61 -9.17
CA ALA A 12 2.67 -10.55 -9.30
C ALA A 12 3.15 -11.32 -10.55
N ARG A 13 4.45 -11.21 -10.87
CA ARG A 13 5.04 -11.83 -12.07
C ARG A 13 4.91 -13.35 -12.12
N ASP A 14 4.81 -13.98 -10.95
CA ASP A 14 4.65 -15.43 -10.79
C ASP A 14 3.18 -15.86 -10.64
N GLY A 15 2.24 -14.96 -10.90
CA GLY A 15 0.80 -15.24 -10.87
C GLY A 15 0.16 -15.17 -9.48
N VAL A 16 0.94 -14.97 -8.42
CA VAL A 16 0.41 -14.85 -7.06
C VAL A 16 -0.29 -13.50 -6.88
N GLU A 17 -1.50 -13.50 -6.32
CA GLU A 17 -2.21 -12.28 -5.94
C GLU A 17 -1.64 -11.72 -4.64
N VAL A 18 -1.11 -10.50 -4.69
CA VAL A 18 -0.52 -9.79 -3.55
C VAL A 18 -1.50 -8.71 -3.08
N PRO A 19 -1.89 -8.69 -1.80
CA PRO A 19 -2.72 -7.63 -1.26
C PRO A 19 -1.96 -6.30 -1.19
N VAL A 20 -2.67 -5.20 -1.46
CA VAL A 20 -2.11 -3.84 -1.44
C VAL A 20 -3.09 -2.90 -0.76
N SER A 21 -2.62 -2.20 0.27
CA SER A 21 -3.35 -1.11 0.90
C SER A 21 -2.93 0.22 0.26
N LEU A 22 -3.89 0.93 -0.33
CA LEU A 22 -3.68 2.19 -1.03
C LEU A 22 -4.34 3.34 -0.26
N VAL A 23 -3.69 4.51 -0.20
CA VAL A 23 -4.30 5.73 0.32
C VAL A 23 -3.90 6.96 -0.49
N TYR A 24 -4.85 7.87 -0.72
CA TYR A 24 -4.65 9.09 -1.49
C TYR A 24 -5.63 10.21 -1.13
N HIS A 25 -5.27 11.46 -1.45
CA HIS A 25 -6.17 12.60 -1.32
C HIS A 25 -7.14 12.69 -2.51
N ARG A 26 -8.46 12.67 -2.24
CA ARG A 26 -9.52 12.55 -3.26
C ARG A 26 -9.51 13.68 -4.29
N LYS A 27 -9.22 14.92 -3.87
CA LYS A 27 -9.17 16.09 -4.76
C LYS A 27 -7.95 16.07 -5.70
N HIS A 28 -6.87 15.40 -5.31
CA HIS A 28 -5.58 15.43 -6.03
C HIS A 28 -5.32 14.17 -6.83
N PHE A 29 -6.12 13.12 -6.62
CA PHE A 29 -5.98 11.86 -7.34
C PHE A 29 -6.41 11.97 -8.81
N ARG A 30 -5.50 11.58 -9.68
CA ARG A 30 -5.58 11.49 -11.14
C ARG A 30 -4.91 10.18 -11.56
N LYS A 31 -5.73 9.14 -11.75
CA LYS A 31 -5.27 7.79 -12.13
C LYS A 31 -4.21 7.86 -13.24
N GLY A 32 -3.07 7.20 -13.01
CA GLY A 32 -1.95 7.13 -13.96
C GLY A 32 -1.04 8.37 -14.01
N HIS A 33 -1.33 9.43 -13.24
CA HIS A 33 -0.58 10.69 -13.30
C HIS A 33 0.06 11.11 -11.96
N ASN A 34 -0.42 10.59 -10.83
CA ASN A 34 0.14 10.93 -9.53
C ASN A 34 1.51 10.27 -9.31
N PRO A 35 2.43 10.92 -8.58
CA PRO A 35 3.58 10.22 -8.02
C PRO A 35 3.09 9.18 -6.99
N LEU A 36 3.72 8.01 -7.02
CA LEU A 36 3.41 6.88 -6.16
C LEU A 36 4.62 6.58 -5.26
N LEU A 37 4.41 6.59 -3.95
CA LEU A 37 5.37 6.04 -2.99
C LEU A 37 4.92 4.63 -2.61
N VAL A 38 5.78 3.64 -2.89
CA VAL A 38 5.54 2.24 -2.57
C VAL A 38 6.39 1.84 -1.38
N TYR A 39 5.76 1.19 -0.40
CA TYR A 39 6.41 0.61 0.76
C TYR A 39 6.12 -0.89 0.84
N GLY A 40 7.13 -1.68 1.18
CA GLY A 40 7.03 -3.11 1.42
C GLY A 40 8.24 -3.59 2.20
N TYR A 41 8.03 -4.52 3.13
CA TYR A 41 9.10 -5.08 3.97
C TYR A 41 9.42 -6.53 3.58
N GLY A 42 8.50 -7.47 3.82
CA GLY A 42 8.59 -8.83 3.26
C GLY A 42 9.67 -9.71 3.88
N SER A 43 9.87 -9.66 5.19
CA SER A 43 10.82 -10.56 5.87
C SER A 43 10.43 -10.80 7.32
N TYR A 44 10.97 -11.90 7.88
CA TYR A 44 10.85 -12.30 9.29
C TYR A 44 9.41 -12.54 9.78
N GLY A 45 8.47 -12.79 8.87
CA GLY A 45 7.06 -12.95 9.20
C GLY A 45 6.41 -11.68 9.75
N ALA A 46 7.06 -10.52 9.57
CA ALA A 46 6.56 -9.24 10.05
C ALA A 46 5.42 -8.76 9.14
N SER A 47 4.24 -8.55 9.72
CA SER A 47 3.10 -7.96 9.03
C SER A 47 3.17 -6.44 9.06
N ILE A 48 2.89 -5.79 7.93
CA ILE A 48 2.81 -4.32 7.84
C ILE A 48 1.35 -3.89 7.83
N ASP A 49 0.86 -3.38 8.95
CA ASP A 49 -0.51 -2.89 9.04
C ASP A 49 -0.72 -1.55 8.33
N ALA A 50 -1.94 -1.33 7.83
CA ALA A 50 -2.38 -0.01 7.37
C ALA A 50 -2.73 0.88 8.57
N ASP A 51 -1.72 1.53 9.13
CA ASP A 51 -1.82 2.43 10.27
C ASP A 51 -1.97 3.91 9.85
N PHE A 52 -2.24 4.79 10.83
CA PHE A 52 -2.22 6.23 10.61
C PHE A 52 -0.81 6.78 10.85
N SER A 53 -0.33 7.68 9.97
CA SER A 53 0.88 8.46 10.23
C SER A 53 0.73 9.90 9.75
N PHE A 54 1.07 10.82 10.64
CA PHE A 54 1.08 12.26 10.35
C PHE A 54 2.04 12.61 9.20
N SER A 55 3.21 11.95 9.12
CA SER A 55 4.19 12.22 8.05
C SER A 55 3.65 11.87 6.66
N ARG A 56 2.74 10.89 6.55
CA ARG A 56 2.08 10.56 5.29
C ARG A 56 1.11 11.64 4.83
N LEU A 57 0.43 12.36 5.73
CA LEU A 57 -0.54 13.39 5.34
C LEU A 57 0.09 14.45 4.42
N SER A 58 1.31 14.92 4.76
CA SER A 58 2.05 15.88 3.94
C SER A 58 2.31 15.38 2.51
N LEU A 59 2.57 14.08 2.32
CA LEU A 59 2.71 13.49 0.98
C LEU A 59 1.38 13.48 0.24
N LEU A 60 0.31 13.03 0.89
CA LEU A 60 -1.02 12.92 0.29
C LEU A 60 -1.56 14.29 -0.15
N ASP A 61 -1.34 15.33 0.65
CA ASP A 61 -1.76 16.72 0.34
C ASP A 61 -1.00 17.31 -0.86
N ARG A 62 0.24 16.84 -1.12
CA ARG A 62 1.00 17.18 -2.33
C ARG A 62 0.61 16.34 -3.55
N GLY A 63 -0.41 15.49 -3.41
CA GLY A 63 -0.94 14.67 -4.49
C GLY A 63 -0.20 13.35 -4.70
N PHE A 64 0.60 12.90 -3.74
CA PHE A 64 1.13 11.54 -3.76
C PHE A 64 0.04 10.52 -3.47
N VAL A 65 0.21 9.36 -4.08
CA VAL A 65 -0.46 8.12 -3.68
C VAL A 65 0.53 7.33 -2.83
N TYR A 66 0.07 6.73 -1.74
CA TYR A 66 0.87 5.85 -0.90
C TYR A 66 0.32 4.44 -0.97
N ALA A 67 1.19 3.46 -1.22
CA ALA A 67 0.85 2.05 -1.28
C ALA A 67 1.71 1.25 -0.30
N ILE A 68 1.06 0.41 0.50
CA ILE A 68 1.70 -0.67 1.25
C ILE A 68 1.45 -1.94 0.45
N VAL A 69 2.52 -2.59 0.00
CA VAL A 69 2.46 -3.86 -0.73
C VAL A 69 2.84 -4.96 0.24
N HIS A 70 1.86 -5.83 0.53
CA HIS A 70 1.97 -6.92 1.51
C HIS A 70 2.66 -8.14 0.89
N VAL A 71 3.91 -7.97 0.48
CA VAL A 71 4.71 -9.00 -0.20
C VAL A 71 4.97 -10.23 0.70
N ARG A 72 5.25 -11.38 0.08
CA ARG A 72 5.71 -12.60 0.78
C ARG A 72 6.98 -12.35 1.60
N GLY A 73 7.23 -13.22 2.57
CA GLY A 73 8.20 -13.04 3.64
C GLY A 73 7.62 -12.28 4.85
N GLY A 74 6.45 -11.65 4.69
CA GLY A 74 5.63 -11.09 5.76
C GLY A 74 4.60 -12.09 6.30
N GLY A 75 3.86 -11.67 7.33
CA GLY A 75 2.88 -12.51 8.03
C GLY A 75 1.42 -12.32 7.58
N GLU A 76 1.16 -11.50 6.55
CA GLU A 76 -0.18 -11.00 6.23
C GLU A 76 -1.18 -12.09 5.82
N LEU A 77 -0.70 -13.16 5.19
CA LEU A 77 -1.52 -14.31 4.78
C LEU A 77 -1.12 -15.61 5.49
N GLY A 78 -0.45 -15.50 6.65
CA GLY A 78 -0.06 -16.63 7.49
C GLY A 78 1.23 -17.35 7.05
N GLN A 79 1.47 -18.53 7.60
CA GLN A 79 2.77 -19.23 7.52
C GLN A 79 3.23 -19.57 6.09
N GLN A 80 2.30 -19.78 5.16
CA GLN A 80 2.66 -20.05 3.75
C GLN A 80 3.09 -18.80 2.99
N TRP A 81 2.82 -17.62 3.56
CA TRP A 81 3.20 -16.34 2.99
C TRP A 81 4.57 -15.88 3.44
N TYR A 82 4.99 -16.28 4.65
CA TYR A 82 6.34 -16.09 5.17
C TYR A 82 7.33 -17.02 4.48
#